data_AF-A0A6A4VJV3-F1
#
_entry.id   AF-A0A6A4VJV3-F1
#
_cell.length_a   1.000
_cell.length_b   1.000
_cell.length_c   1.000
_cell.angle_alpha   90.00
_cell.angle_beta   90.00
_cell.angle_gamma   90.00
#
_symmetry.space_group_name_H-M   'P 1'
#
loop_
_entity.id
_entity.type
_entity.pdbx_description
1 polymer ?
#
loop_
_entity_poly.entity_id
_entity_poly.type
_entity_poly.pdbx_seq_one_letter_code
_entity_poly.pdbx_strand_id
1 'polypeptide(L)'
;MLVVLVLTAPDNVERRDTLRATWLRPRGGSPPPARHWFVLGGAALPSEQHSRLLAEQSRHGDLLILPHVTDAYTQLTEKVLAAFVWLGAHSRHQYVMKCDDDTFARLGPLLTELESAPRSRFYMGFFDGRARPRRTGKWAEPSWDICDLYLPYALGGGYILSGDLVSYLATAAPHLRRFNSEDVSVGAWLAPLAIERRHDPRFDTEWESRGCDNRHLVTHKHSVAQMTEMQRTLERRGVLCDKEKRIRGSYVYNASVPPSQCCKRVTDTSLP
;
A
#
# COMPACT_ATOMS: atom_id res chain seq x y z
N MET A 1 14.35 4.50 -9.03
CA MET A 1 13.52 5.48 -8.29
C MET A 1 12.23 4.80 -7.86
N LEU A 2 11.86 4.98 -6.59
CA LEU A 2 10.58 4.57 -6.01
C LEU A 2 9.51 5.63 -6.29
N VAL A 3 8.31 5.19 -6.64
CA VAL A 3 7.10 6.00 -6.64
C VAL A 3 6.14 5.49 -5.57
N VAL A 4 5.56 6.37 -4.77
CA VAL A 4 4.57 6.04 -3.74
C VAL A 4 3.19 6.48 -4.21
N LEU A 5 2.24 5.55 -4.29
CA LEU A 5 0.83 5.82 -4.53
C LEU A 5 0.08 5.73 -3.21
N VAL A 6 -0.40 6.85 -2.72
CA VAL A 6 -1.22 6.92 -1.50
C VAL A 6 -2.68 6.98 -1.92
N LEU A 7 -3.45 5.94 -1.63
CA LEU A 7 -4.90 5.97 -1.85
C LEU A 7 -5.56 6.82 -0.77
N THR A 8 -6.32 7.83 -1.20
CA THR A 8 -7.01 8.79 -0.31
C THR A 8 -8.37 9.15 -0.90
N ALA A 9 -9.21 9.80 -0.09
CA ALA A 9 -10.49 10.39 -0.51
C ALA A 9 -10.39 11.93 -0.60
N PRO A 10 -11.29 12.62 -1.34
CA PRO A 10 -11.24 14.08 -1.53
C PRO A 10 -11.21 14.86 -0.22
N ASP A 11 -12.04 14.46 0.75
CA ASP A 11 -12.18 15.14 2.03
C ASP A 11 -11.06 14.83 3.04
N ASN A 12 -10.19 13.86 2.75
CA ASN A 12 -9.06 13.48 3.63
C ASN A 12 -7.87 14.45 3.54
N VAL A 13 -8.14 15.76 3.50
CA VAL A 13 -7.13 16.82 3.39
C VAL A 13 -6.13 16.75 4.55
N GLU A 14 -6.63 16.62 5.78
CA GLU A 14 -5.79 16.54 6.99
C GLU A 14 -4.82 15.34 6.94
N ARG A 15 -5.27 14.20 6.41
CA ARG A 15 -4.40 13.03 6.22
C ARG A 15 -3.29 13.35 5.22
N ARG A 16 -3.63 13.87 4.04
CA ARG A 16 -2.63 14.23 3.02
C ARG A 16 -1.60 15.22 3.58
N ASP A 17 -2.06 16.27 4.27
CA ASP A 17 -1.18 17.26 4.89
C ASP A 17 -0.28 16.64 5.97
N THR A 18 -0.81 15.71 6.77
CA THR A 18 -0.02 14.96 7.76
C THR A 18 1.06 14.13 7.09
N LEU A 19 0.74 13.40 6.01
CA LEU A 19 1.75 12.61 5.29
C LEU A 19 2.84 13.50 4.69
N ARG A 20 2.47 14.63 4.07
CA ARG A 20 3.41 15.66 3.55
C ARG A 20 4.32 16.22 4.64
N ALA A 21 3.78 16.47 5.83
CA ALA A 21 4.52 17.01 6.97
C ALA A 21 5.38 15.97 7.69
N THR A 22 5.11 14.68 7.48
CA THR A 22 5.79 13.56 8.16
C THR A 22 6.70 12.79 7.21
N TRP A 23 6.34 11.57 6.84
CA TRP A 23 7.25 10.61 6.24
C TRP A 23 7.45 10.77 4.74
N LEU A 24 6.59 11.54 4.04
CA LEU A 24 6.84 11.94 2.66
C LEU A 24 7.79 13.13 2.55
N ARG A 25 8.12 13.80 3.67
CA ARG A 25 8.98 14.98 3.67
C ARG A 25 10.45 14.60 3.39
N PRO A 26 11.15 15.31 2.49
CA PRO A 26 12.59 15.19 2.35
C PRO A 26 13.33 15.62 3.63
N ARG A 27 14.36 14.89 4.04
CA ARG A 27 15.16 15.25 5.22
C ARG A 27 16.31 16.18 4.83
N GLY A 28 16.46 17.29 5.55
CA GLY A 28 17.68 18.12 5.51
C GLY A 28 18.02 18.75 4.14
N GLY A 29 17.03 19.05 3.29
CA GLY A 29 17.26 19.68 1.99
C GLY A 29 17.79 18.73 0.90
N SER A 30 17.86 17.41 1.17
CA SER A 30 18.13 16.42 0.13
C SER A 30 16.97 16.34 -0.87
N PRO A 31 17.21 15.84 -2.10
CA PRO A 31 16.13 15.46 -3.00
C PRO A 31 15.13 14.51 -2.30
N PRO A 32 13.85 14.51 -2.69
CA PRO A 32 12.87 13.59 -2.14
C PRO A 32 13.34 12.14 -2.32
N PRO A 33 13.28 11.30 -1.27
CA PRO A 33 13.71 9.90 -1.34
C PRO A 33 12.87 9.08 -2.33
N ALA A 34 11.62 9.50 -2.57
CA ALA A 34 10.70 8.94 -3.55
C ALA A 34 9.83 10.07 -4.13
N ARG A 35 9.28 9.84 -5.33
CA ARG A 35 8.14 10.66 -5.80
C ARG A 35 6.86 10.08 -5.22
N HIS A 36 5.87 10.91 -4.90
CA HIS A 36 4.59 10.44 -4.42
C HIS A 36 3.43 11.04 -5.20
N TRP A 37 2.29 10.33 -5.19
CA TRP A 37 1.01 10.79 -5.70
C TRP A 37 -0.10 10.40 -4.73
N PHE A 38 -0.92 11.36 -4.35
CA PHE A 38 -2.20 11.12 -3.69
C PHE A 38 -3.23 10.77 -4.76
N VAL A 39 -3.73 9.54 -4.75
CA VAL A 39 -4.63 9.02 -5.78
C VAL A 39 -6.08 9.17 -5.33
N LEU A 40 -6.88 9.91 -6.10
CA LEU A 40 -8.28 10.20 -5.82
C LEU A 40 -9.17 9.83 -7.01
N GLY A 41 -10.40 9.43 -6.72
CA GLY A 41 -11.46 9.39 -7.71
C GLY A 41 -11.96 10.80 -8.01
N GLY A 42 -12.04 11.14 -9.29
CA GLY A 42 -12.50 12.44 -9.78
C GLY A 42 -13.88 12.42 -10.41
N ALA A 43 -14.45 11.23 -10.65
CA ALA A 43 -15.74 11.13 -11.32
C ALA A 43 -16.87 11.65 -10.42
N ALA A 44 -17.69 12.53 -10.97
CA ALA A 44 -18.88 13.09 -10.33
C ALA A 44 -18.62 13.77 -8.97
N LEU A 45 -17.45 14.38 -8.78
CA LEU A 45 -17.20 15.21 -7.59
C LEU A 45 -18.12 16.45 -7.59
N PRO A 46 -18.75 16.78 -6.44
CA PRO A 46 -19.39 18.08 -6.22
C PRO A 46 -18.45 19.25 -6.56
N SER A 47 -19.01 20.32 -7.12
CA SER A 47 -18.23 21.49 -7.57
C SER A 47 -17.33 22.09 -6.49
N GLU A 48 -17.77 22.08 -5.23
CA GLU A 48 -16.98 22.54 -4.09
C GLU A 48 -15.78 21.64 -3.80
N GLN A 49 -15.98 20.31 -3.80
CA GLN A 49 -14.89 19.34 -3.66
C GLN A 49 -13.88 19.48 -4.80
N HIS A 50 -14.37 19.58 -6.03
CA HIS A 50 -13.51 19.77 -7.20
C HIS A 50 -12.67 21.05 -7.10
N SER A 51 -13.28 22.17 -6.70
CA SER A 51 -12.58 23.45 -6.51
C SER A 51 -11.51 23.38 -5.42
N ARG A 52 -11.80 22.72 -4.29
CA ARG A 52 -10.82 22.50 -3.22
C ARG A 52 -9.63 21.65 -3.69
N LEU A 53 -9.88 20.59 -4.44
CA LEU A 53 -8.80 19.75 -4.99
C LEU A 53 -7.94 20.50 -6.03
N LEU A 54 -8.54 21.36 -6.86
CA LEU A 54 -7.77 22.18 -7.79
C LEU A 54 -6.87 23.19 -7.06
N ALA A 55 -7.37 23.80 -5.97
CA ALA A 55 -6.58 24.70 -5.14
C ALA A 55 -5.45 23.97 -4.40
N GLU A 56 -5.71 22.74 -3.92
CA GLU A 56 -4.67 21.91 -3.33
C GLU A 56 -3.62 21.50 -4.38
N GLN A 57 -4.06 21.11 -5.58
CA GLN A 57 -3.18 20.69 -6.66
C GLN A 57 -2.31 21.84 -7.17
N SER A 58 -2.82 23.07 -7.23
CA SER A 58 -2.01 24.23 -7.63
C SER A 58 -0.91 24.55 -6.60
N ARG A 59 -1.14 24.20 -5.33
CA ARG A 59 -0.18 24.40 -4.24
C ARG A 59 0.86 23.30 -4.13
N HIS A 60 0.46 22.03 -4.30
CA HIS A 60 1.30 20.88 -3.99
C HIS A 60 1.75 20.08 -5.22
N GLY A 61 0.96 20.06 -6.31
CA GLY A 61 1.28 19.37 -7.55
C GLY A 61 1.42 17.85 -7.43
N ASP A 62 0.88 17.25 -6.37
CA ASP A 62 1.07 15.85 -5.99
C ASP A 62 -0.24 15.02 -5.95
N LEU A 63 -1.34 15.57 -6.46
CA LEU A 63 -2.60 14.84 -6.64
C LEU A 63 -2.67 14.17 -8.01
N LEU A 64 -3.07 12.90 -8.02
CA LEU A 64 -3.51 12.14 -9.18
C LEU A 64 -5.03 11.97 -9.10
N ILE A 65 -5.76 12.87 -9.75
CA ILE A 65 -7.23 12.85 -9.80
C ILE A 65 -7.67 12.04 -11.02
N LEU A 66 -8.32 10.91 -10.79
CA LEU A 66 -8.74 9.97 -11.84
C LEU A 66 -10.14 10.32 -12.35
N PRO A 67 -10.29 10.94 -13.54
CA PRO A 67 -11.55 11.57 -13.95
C PRO A 67 -12.70 10.58 -14.19
N HIS A 68 -12.39 9.30 -14.40
CA HIS A 68 -13.37 8.26 -14.70
C HIS A 68 -13.64 7.31 -13.53
N VAL A 69 -13.01 7.54 -12.38
CA VAL A 69 -13.18 6.69 -11.19
C VAL A 69 -13.97 7.46 -10.15
N THR A 70 -15.09 6.89 -9.71
CA THR A 70 -15.85 7.42 -8.57
C THR A 70 -15.10 7.15 -7.29
N ASP A 71 -14.97 8.15 -6.41
CA ASP A 71 -14.28 7.95 -5.13
C ASP A 71 -15.18 7.25 -4.10
N ALA A 72 -15.17 5.92 -4.15
CA ALA A 72 -15.89 5.05 -3.22
C ALA A 72 -15.03 3.86 -2.81
N TYR A 73 -15.31 3.32 -1.63
CA TYR A 73 -14.60 2.13 -1.12
C TYR A 73 -14.72 0.92 -2.07
N THR A 74 -15.88 0.74 -2.71
CA THR A 74 -16.10 -0.33 -3.69
C THR A 74 -15.37 -0.12 -5.02
N GLN A 75 -14.76 1.05 -5.22
CA GLN A 75 -14.02 1.42 -6.44
C GLN A 75 -12.51 1.43 -6.21
N LEU A 76 -12.01 0.97 -5.05
CA LEU A 76 -10.57 0.96 -4.77
C LEU A 76 -9.77 0.15 -5.79
N THR A 77 -10.28 -1.00 -6.24
CA THR A 77 -9.64 -1.82 -7.27
C THR A 77 -9.49 -1.07 -8.58
N GLU A 78 -10.54 -0.36 -9.02
CA GLU A 78 -10.47 0.49 -10.22
C GLU A 78 -9.52 1.66 -10.01
N LYS A 79 -9.54 2.27 -8.82
CA LYS A 79 -8.64 3.38 -8.45
C LYS A 79 -7.17 2.96 -8.57
N VAL A 80 -6.79 1.78 -8.06
CA VAL A 80 -5.40 1.27 -8.18
C VAL A 80 -5.06 0.94 -9.63
N LEU A 81 -5.94 0.22 -10.33
CA LEU A 81 -5.66 -0.17 -11.71
C LEU A 81 -5.49 1.07 -12.62
N ALA A 82 -6.36 2.07 -12.48
CA ALA A 82 -6.26 3.32 -13.20
C ALA A 82 -4.98 4.11 -12.84
N ALA A 83 -4.54 4.07 -11.57
CA ALA A 83 -3.28 4.68 -11.17
C ALA A 83 -2.05 3.96 -11.77
N PHE A 84 -2.09 2.63 -11.88
CA PHE A 84 -1.05 1.86 -12.58
C PHE A 84 -1.02 2.18 -14.08
N VAL A 85 -2.19 2.26 -14.74
CA VAL A 85 -2.30 2.69 -16.14
C VAL A 85 -1.69 4.08 -16.33
N TRP A 86 -2.04 5.03 -15.46
CA TRP A 86 -1.50 6.38 -15.52
C TRP A 86 0.03 6.39 -15.33
N LEU A 87 0.56 5.67 -14.32
CA LEU A 87 2.00 5.60 -14.10
C LEU A 87 2.77 4.99 -15.27
N GLY A 88 2.24 3.92 -15.87
CA GLY A 88 2.85 3.25 -17.02
C GLY A 88 3.04 4.19 -18.22
N ALA A 89 2.14 5.16 -18.40
CA ALA A 89 2.22 6.14 -19.47
C ALA A 89 3.07 7.39 -19.12
N HIS A 90 3.17 7.78 -17.84
CA HIS A 90 3.69 9.10 -17.46
C HIS A 90 5.01 9.08 -16.66
N SER A 91 5.49 7.92 -16.22
CA SER A 91 6.65 7.88 -15.33
C SER A 91 7.49 6.63 -15.53
N ARG A 92 8.81 6.81 -15.72
CA ARG A 92 9.76 5.70 -15.54
C ARG A 92 10.04 5.51 -14.05
N HIS A 93 9.83 4.31 -13.57
CA HIS A 93 9.99 3.95 -12.15
C HIS A 93 10.56 2.53 -12.03
N GLN A 94 11.36 2.30 -10.98
CA GLN A 94 11.92 0.96 -10.71
C GLN A 94 11.01 0.18 -9.77
N TYR A 95 10.39 0.88 -8.82
CA TYR A 95 9.46 0.32 -7.84
C TYR A 95 8.28 1.25 -7.67
N VAL A 96 7.11 0.68 -7.38
CA VAL A 96 5.91 1.39 -6.94
C VAL A 96 5.49 0.81 -5.61
N MET A 97 5.39 1.66 -4.59
CA MET A 97 4.73 1.34 -3.34
C MET A 97 3.28 1.81 -3.43
N LYS A 98 2.32 0.91 -3.21
CA LYS A 98 0.93 1.29 -2.92
C LYS A 98 0.76 1.30 -1.41
N CYS A 99 0.08 2.31 -0.86
CA CYS A 99 -0.37 2.32 0.52
C CYS A 99 -1.65 3.14 0.71
N ASP A 100 -2.21 3.09 1.91
CA ASP A 100 -3.39 3.86 2.31
C ASP A 100 -2.98 5.15 3.04
N ASP A 101 -3.89 6.12 3.16
CA ASP A 101 -3.63 7.43 3.79
C ASP A 101 -3.59 7.42 5.34
N ASP A 102 -3.70 6.25 5.96
CA ASP A 102 -3.36 5.97 7.37
C ASP A 102 -2.16 5.01 7.52
N THR A 103 -1.34 4.93 6.49
CA THR A 103 -0.07 4.19 6.52
C THR A 103 1.08 5.12 6.86
N PHE A 104 2.01 4.63 7.69
CA PHE A 104 3.28 5.27 7.96
C PHE A 104 4.43 4.43 7.41
N ALA A 105 5.32 5.03 6.60
CA ALA A 105 6.44 4.33 5.98
C ALA A 105 7.79 4.99 6.27
N ARG A 106 8.81 4.18 6.62
CA ARG A 106 10.18 4.65 6.81
C ARG A 106 10.94 4.54 5.50
N LEU A 107 10.82 5.57 4.66
CA LEU A 107 11.37 5.56 3.31
C LEU A 107 12.89 5.33 3.24
N GLY A 108 13.67 5.83 4.20
CA GLY A 108 15.13 5.61 4.23
C GLY A 108 15.49 4.12 4.31
N PRO A 109 15.15 3.43 5.42
CA PRO A 109 15.33 1.98 5.54
C PRO A 109 14.69 1.19 4.40
N LEU A 110 13.48 1.57 3.96
CA LEU A 110 12.80 0.91 2.84
C LEU A 110 13.61 0.98 1.54
N LEU A 111 14.21 2.13 1.22
CA LEU A 111 15.06 2.29 0.05
C LEU A 111 16.34 1.45 0.14
N THR A 112 16.94 1.36 1.33
CA THR A 112 18.10 0.49 1.58
C THR A 112 17.77 -0.98 1.28
N GLU A 113 16.59 -1.45 1.68
CA GLU A 113 16.14 -2.81 1.33
C GLU A 113 16.00 -2.99 -0.19
N LEU A 114 15.46 -1.99 -0.88
CA LEU A 114 15.25 -2.01 -2.33
C LEU A 114 16.54 -1.94 -3.15
N GLU A 115 17.67 -1.49 -2.58
CA GLU A 115 18.97 -1.50 -3.28
C GLU A 115 19.42 -2.92 -3.64
N SER A 116 19.08 -3.89 -2.79
CA SER A 116 19.40 -5.32 -2.97
C SER A 116 18.25 -6.14 -3.59
N ALA A 117 17.09 -5.52 -3.81
CA ALA A 117 15.92 -6.20 -4.35
C ALA A 117 16.04 -6.42 -5.87
N PRO A 118 15.43 -7.49 -6.43
CA PRO A 118 15.27 -7.62 -7.86
C PRO A 118 14.57 -6.39 -8.45
N ARG A 119 15.07 -5.89 -9.57
CA ARG A 119 14.50 -4.72 -10.28
C ARG A 119 13.35 -5.08 -11.21
N SER A 120 13.08 -6.37 -11.39
CA SER A 120 12.00 -6.89 -12.21
C SER A 120 11.34 -8.08 -11.54
N ARG A 121 10.07 -8.34 -11.88
CA ARG A 121 9.28 -9.47 -11.38
C ARG A 121 9.31 -9.60 -9.86
N PHE A 122 9.20 -8.47 -9.16
CA PHE A 122 9.32 -8.39 -7.70
C PHE A 122 8.05 -7.86 -7.06
N TYR A 123 7.52 -8.61 -6.10
CA TYR A 123 6.34 -8.24 -5.31
C TYR A 123 6.64 -8.46 -3.83
N MET A 124 6.69 -7.38 -3.05
CA MET A 124 7.06 -7.40 -1.63
C MET A 124 5.95 -6.85 -0.75
N GLY A 125 5.77 -7.45 0.43
CA GLY A 125 4.84 -6.98 1.45
C GLY A 125 4.53 -8.06 2.47
N PHE A 126 3.42 -7.91 3.20
CA PHE A 126 2.98 -8.92 4.15
C PHE A 126 1.94 -9.84 3.49
N PHE A 127 2.39 -10.99 2.99
CA PHE A 127 1.54 -11.93 2.24
C PHE A 127 0.60 -12.76 3.13
N ASP A 128 -0.66 -12.96 2.71
CA ASP A 128 -1.56 -14.00 3.23
C ASP A 128 -2.04 -14.91 2.07
N GLY A 129 -2.28 -16.18 2.39
CA GLY A 129 -2.80 -17.19 1.47
C GLY A 129 -3.94 -18.03 2.05
N ARG A 130 -4.37 -17.74 3.29
CA ARG A 130 -5.40 -18.54 3.99
C ARG A 130 -6.77 -17.88 3.98
N ALA A 131 -6.83 -16.62 3.56
CA ALA A 131 -8.05 -15.82 3.63
C ALA A 131 -9.14 -16.41 2.70
N ARG A 132 -10.36 -16.49 3.23
CA ARG A 132 -11.56 -16.94 2.51
C ARG A 132 -12.35 -15.74 2.00
N PRO A 133 -12.93 -15.84 0.80
CA PRO A 133 -13.88 -14.86 0.31
C PRO A 133 -15.06 -14.70 1.26
N ARG A 134 -15.30 -13.47 1.72
CA ARG A 134 -16.48 -13.19 2.54
C ARG A 134 -17.68 -13.06 1.63
N ARG A 135 -18.82 -13.66 2.00
CA ARG A 135 -20.05 -13.58 1.20
C ARG A 135 -20.95 -12.41 1.57
N THR A 136 -20.74 -11.80 2.74
CA THR A 136 -21.58 -10.71 3.28
C THR A 136 -20.76 -9.66 4.03
N GLY A 137 -21.35 -8.47 4.21
CA GLY A 137 -20.75 -7.34 4.91
C GLY A 137 -19.90 -6.43 4.01
N LYS A 138 -19.29 -5.40 4.60
CA LYS A 138 -18.49 -4.38 3.89
C LYS A 138 -17.37 -4.97 3.02
N TRP A 139 -16.82 -6.10 3.43
CA TRP A 139 -15.68 -6.77 2.80
C TRP A 139 -16.13 -7.99 1.98
N ALA A 140 -17.40 -8.04 1.59
CA ALA A 140 -17.93 -9.13 0.78
C ALA A 140 -17.28 -9.13 -0.61
N GLU A 141 -16.96 -10.33 -1.07
CA GLU A 141 -16.44 -10.62 -2.40
C GLU A 141 -17.35 -11.66 -3.07
N PRO A 142 -18.60 -11.30 -3.38
CA PRO A 142 -19.57 -12.25 -3.92
C PRO A 142 -19.18 -12.73 -5.32
N SER A 143 -18.43 -11.94 -6.07
CA SER A 143 -17.95 -12.26 -7.42
C SER A 143 -16.74 -13.18 -7.43
N TRP A 144 -16.17 -13.57 -6.28
CA TRP A 144 -15.07 -14.53 -6.25
C TRP A 144 -15.56 -15.96 -6.47
N ASP A 145 -15.13 -16.54 -7.59
CA ASP A 145 -15.45 -17.90 -8.07
C ASP A 145 -14.21 -18.69 -8.53
N ILE A 146 -13.00 -18.15 -8.32
CA ILE A 146 -11.75 -18.79 -8.76
C ILE A 146 -11.42 -20.01 -7.90
N CYS A 147 -11.59 -19.91 -6.57
CA CYS A 147 -11.23 -20.94 -5.61
C CYS A 147 -11.93 -20.71 -4.25
N ASP A 148 -11.78 -21.66 -3.32
CA ASP A 148 -12.30 -21.56 -1.95
C ASP A 148 -11.53 -20.56 -1.07
N LEU A 149 -10.29 -20.28 -1.43
CA LEU A 149 -9.39 -19.30 -0.80
C LEU A 149 -9.05 -18.22 -1.82
N TYR A 150 -8.65 -17.05 -1.33
CA TYR A 150 -7.94 -16.10 -2.19
C TYR A 150 -6.58 -16.66 -2.62
N LEU A 151 -6.16 -16.28 -3.83
CA LEU A 151 -4.79 -16.53 -4.28
C LEU A 151 -3.81 -15.69 -3.44
N PRO A 152 -2.56 -16.13 -3.22
CA PRO A 152 -1.61 -15.41 -2.38
C PRO A 152 -1.44 -13.94 -2.77
N TYR A 153 -1.59 -13.05 -1.80
CA TYR A 153 -1.57 -11.60 -2.01
C TYR A 153 -0.92 -10.89 -0.83
N ALA A 154 -0.28 -9.74 -1.07
CA ALA A 154 0.21 -8.87 0.01
C ALA A 154 -0.94 -8.00 0.54
N LEU A 155 -1.07 -7.88 1.86
CA LEU A 155 -2.17 -7.16 2.49
C LEU A 155 -2.16 -5.66 2.20
N GLY A 156 -3.37 -5.10 2.04
CA GLY A 156 -3.62 -3.78 1.45
C GLY A 156 -3.05 -2.56 2.17
N GLY A 157 -2.67 -2.63 3.46
CA GLY A 157 -2.09 -1.49 4.16
C GLY A 157 -0.77 -1.00 3.54
N GLY A 158 -0.12 -1.84 2.73
CA GLY A 158 0.98 -1.40 1.88
C GLY A 158 1.78 -2.55 1.30
N TYR A 159 2.21 -2.39 0.06
CA TYR A 159 3.05 -3.35 -0.66
C TYR A 159 3.85 -2.66 -1.76
N ILE A 160 4.87 -3.36 -2.29
CA ILE A 160 5.77 -2.85 -3.34
C ILE A 160 5.74 -3.79 -4.54
N LEU A 161 5.65 -3.20 -5.73
CA LEU A 161 5.80 -3.87 -7.02
C LEU A 161 7.01 -3.31 -7.77
N SER A 162 7.73 -4.14 -8.51
CA SER A 162 8.67 -3.65 -9.52
C SER A 162 7.93 -2.99 -10.69
N GLY A 163 8.60 -2.05 -11.36
CA GLY A 163 7.99 -1.24 -12.42
C GLY A 163 7.51 -2.04 -13.64
N ASP A 164 8.13 -3.18 -13.93
CA ASP A 164 7.69 -4.10 -14.98
C ASP A 164 6.36 -4.79 -14.65
N LEU A 165 6.10 -5.11 -13.38
CA LEU A 165 4.81 -5.66 -12.96
C LEU A 165 3.71 -4.60 -13.07
N VAL A 166 3.99 -3.35 -12.70
CA VAL A 166 3.04 -2.24 -12.87
C VAL A 166 2.74 -2.00 -14.35
N SER A 167 3.76 -2.08 -15.20
CA SER A 167 3.62 -1.96 -16.65
C SER A 167 2.80 -3.12 -17.24
N TYR A 168 3.04 -4.35 -16.79
CA TYR A 168 2.22 -5.51 -17.16
C TYR A 168 0.76 -5.31 -16.77
N LEU A 169 0.47 -4.90 -15.53
CA LEU A 169 -0.89 -4.65 -15.05
C LEU A 169 -1.57 -3.53 -15.83
N ALA A 170 -0.84 -2.46 -16.15
CA ALA A 170 -1.34 -1.37 -16.98
C ALA A 170 -1.74 -1.84 -18.38
N THR A 171 -0.89 -2.64 -19.04
CA THR A 171 -1.19 -3.20 -20.37
C THR A 171 -2.34 -4.20 -20.33
N ALA A 172 -2.39 -5.04 -19.29
CA ALA A 172 -3.42 -6.07 -19.15
C ALA A 172 -4.77 -5.52 -18.67
N ALA A 173 -4.83 -4.27 -18.20
CA ALA A 173 -5.99 -3.66 -17.53
C ALA A 173 -7.37 -3.92 -18.18
N PRO A 174 -7.54 -3.90 -19.52
CA PRO A 174 -8.82 -4.21 -20.17
C PRO A 174 -9.29 -5.65 -19.96
N HIS A 175 -8.38 -6.57 -19.67
CA HIS A 175 -8.62 -8.01 -19.53
C HIS A 175 -8.67 -8.48 -18.08
N LEU A 176 -8.31 -7.61 -17.13
CA LEU A 176 -8.26 -7.97 -15.71
C LEU A 176 -9.67 -7.96 -15.11
N ARG A 177 -10.08 -9.12 -14.56
CA ARG A 177 -11.29 -9.23 -13.74
C ARG A 177 -11.10 -8.46 -12.44
N ARG A 178 -12.06 -7.60 -12.10
CA ARG A 178 -12.03 -6.81 -10.87
C ARG A 178 -12.73 -7.55 -9.74
N PHE A 179 -12.10 -7.57 -8.58
CA PHE A 179 -12.71 -7.95 -7.30
C PHE A 179 -12.86 -6.70 -6.43
N ASN A 180 -13.74 -6.71 -5.43
CA ASN A 180 -13.97 -5.58 -4.53
C ASN A 180 -12.73 -5.25 -3.71
N SER A 181 -11.98 -6.26 -3.26
CA SER A 181 -10.71 -6.06 -2.56
C SER A 181 -9.57 -5.88 -3.55
N GLU A 182 -8.94 -4.71 -3.48
CA GLU A 182 -7.89 -4.30 -4.40
C GLU A 182 -6.62 -5.16 -4.25
N ASP A 183 -6.20 -5.42 -3.02
CA ASP A 183 -5.04 -6.25 -2.71
C ASP A 183 -5.21 -7.70 -3.19
N VAL A 184 -6.39 -8.28 -2.99
CA VAL A 184 -6.77 -9.58 -3.55
C VAL A 184 -6.74 -9.55 -5.08
N SER A 185 -7.22 -8.47 -5.69
CA SER A 185 -7.21 -8.31 -7.15
C SER A 185 -5.77 -8.32 -7.69
N VAL A 186 -4.87 -7.54 -7.09
CA VAL A 186 -3.44 -7.51 -7.48
C VAL A 186 -2.80 -8.89 -7.30
N GLY A 187 -3.05 -9.57 -6.19
CA GLY A 187 -2.59 -10.94 -5.97
C GLY A 187 -3.08 -11.91 -7.05
N ALA A 188 -4.35 -11.85 -7.41
CA ALA A 188 -4.95 -12.69 -8.44
C ALA A 188 -4.39 -12.40 -9.84
N TRP A 189 -4.20 -11.13 -10.20
CA TRP A 189 -3.66 -10.73 -11.52
C TRP A 189 -2.20 -11.15 -11.71
N LEU A 190 -1.43 -11.18 -10.63
CA LEU A 190 -0.02 -11.58 -10.65
C LEU A 190 0.19 -13.08 -10.38
N ALA A 191 -0.84 -13.81 -9.95
CA ALA A 191 -0.75 -15.24 -9.64
C ALA A 191 -0.16 -16.12 -10.76
N PRO A 192 -0.52 -15.92 -12.05
CA PRO A 192 0.01 -16.74 -13.13
C PRO A 192 1.48 -16.46 -13.48
N LEU A 193 2.06 -15.38 -12.95
CA LEU A 193 3.39 -14.93 -13.34
C LEU A 193 4.48 -15.58 -12.48
N ALA A 194 5.59 -15.94 -13.13
CA ALA A 194 6.83 -16.36 -12.47
C ALA A 194 7.55 -15.15 -11.86
N ILE A 195 7.12 -14.74 -10.67
CA ILE A 195 7.63 -13.57 -9.94
C ILE A 195 8.18 -13.96 -8.57
N GLU A 196 9.13 -13.18 -8.06
CA GLU A 196 9.59 -13.26 -6.69
C GLU A 196 8.60 -12.57 -5.76
N ARG A 197 7.96 -13.36 -4.88
CA ARG A 197 7.10 -12.86 -3.80
C ARG A 197 7.91 -12.84 -2.51
N ARG A 198 8.24 -11.65 -2.02
CA ARG A 198 9.01 -11.46 -0.80
C ARG A 198 8.10 -11.07 0.36
N HIS A 199 7.83 -12.03 1.24
CA HIS A 199 7.17 -11.77 2.50
C HIS A 199 8.12 -11.07 3.47
N ASP A 200 7.68 -9.96 4.06
CA ASP A 200 8.46 -9.23 5.06
C ASP A 200 7.61 -8.91 6.29
N PRO A 201 7.88 -9.53 7.45
CA PRO A 201 7.18 -9.25 8.69
C PRO A 201 7.31 -7.81 9.18
N ARG A 202 8.22 -6.99 8.64
CA ARG A 202 8.32 -5.55 8.94
C ARG A 202 7.25 -4.71 8.24
N PHE A 203 6.45 -5.30 7.35
CA PHE A 203 5.22 -4.72 6.81
C PHE A 203 4.05 -5.05 7.76
N ASP A 204 3.73 -4.11 8.63
CA ASP A 204 2.58 -4.17 9.52
C ASP A 204 1.32 -3.65 8.81
N THR A 205 0.88 -4.39 7.79
CA THR A 205 -0.11 -3.90 6.81
C THR A 205 -1.43 -4.67 6.81
N GLU A 206 -1.69 -5.41 7.89
CA GLU A 206 -2.99 -6.03 8.12
C GLU A 206 -4.08 -4.96 8.42
N TRP A 207 -5.35 -5.37 8.45
CA TRP A 207 -6.49 -4.46 8.73
C TRP A 207 -6.45 -3.77 10.11
N GLU A 208 -5.66 -4.31 11.03
CA GLU A 208 -5.33 -3.73 12.33
C GLU A 208 -3.85 -4.00 12.64
N SER A 209 -3.17 -2.97 13.14
CA SER A 209 -1.75 -2.99 13.45
C SER A 209 -1.40 -4.09 14.46
N ARG A 210 -0.24 -4.72 14.26
CA ARG A 210 0.35 -5.66 15.22
C ARG A 210 0.97 -4.95 16.42
N GLY A 211 0.95 -3.62 16.43
CA GLY A 211 1.48 -2.74 17.46
C GLY A 211 2.67 -1.96 16.93
N CYS A 212 3.61 -1.61 17.80
CA CYS A 212 4.82 -0.90 17.40
C CYS A 212 6.07 -1.74 17.67
N ASP A 213 6.88 -1.90 16.63
CA ASP A 213 8.24 -2.46 16.65
C ASP A 213 9.14 -1.52 15.85
N ASN A 214 10.31 -1.18 16.38
CA ASN A 214 11.21 -0.20 15.78
C ASN A 214 11.90 -0.69 14.50
N ARG A 215 11.69 -1.95 14.12
CA ARG A 215 12.12 -2.53 12.84
C ARG A 215 11.03 -2.46 11.78
N HIS A 216 9.78 -2.11 12.11
CA HIS A 216 8.74 -1.93 11.10
C HIS A 216 9.21 -0.93 10.02
N LEU A 217 8.98 -1.29 8.76
CA LEU A 217 9.27 -0.47 7.58
C LEU A 217 8.01 0.28 7.14
N VAL A 218 6.88 -0.41 7.18
CA VAL A 218 5.55 0.11 6.82
C VAL A 218 4.59 -0.34 7.92
N THR A 219 3.76 0.56 8.43
CA THR A 219 2.78 0.22 9.45
C THR A 219 1.44 0.89 9.20
N HIS A 220 0.38 0.13 9.39
CA HIS A 220 -1.02 0.48 9.14
C HIS A 220 -1.91 -0.19 10.21
N LYS A 221 -2.97 0.46 10.69
CA LYS A 221 -3.45 1.80 10.38
C LYS A 221 -3.26 2.75 11.55
N HIS A 222 -3.01 4.03 11.24
CA HIS A 222 -2.74 5.07 12.23
C HIS A 222 -3.63 6.29 12.08
N SER A 223 -3.99 6.91 13.19
CA SER A 223 -4.57 8.24 13.20
C SER A 223 -3.53 9.30 12.83
N VAL A 224 -3.99 10.49 12.45
CA VAL A 224 -3.15 11.68 12.21
C VAL A 224 -2.22 11.95 13.40
N ALA A 225 -2.75 11.87 14.62
CA ALA A 225 -1.98 12.08 15.85
C ALA A 225 -0.89 11.01 16.03
N GLN A 226 -1.21 9.74 15.76
CA GLN A 226 -0.24 8.64 15.84
C GLN A 226 0.90 8.81 14.82
N MET A 227 0.58 9.12 13.56
CA MET A 227 1.60 9.36 12.52
C MET A 227 2.51 10.55 12.87
N THR A 228 1.93 11.62 13.42
CA THR A 228 2.69 12.80 13.87
C THR A 228 3.65 12.44 15.00
N GLU A 229 3.20 11.66 15.99
CA GLU A 229 4.05 11.26 17.12
C GLU A 229 5.15 10.27 16.70
N MET A 230 4.84 9.35 15.78
CA MET A 230 5.85 8.46 15.18
C MET A 230 6.95 9.26 14.51
N GLN A 231 6.59 10.27 13.71
CA GLN A 231 7.59 11.14 13.06
C GLN A 231 8.43 11.89 14.08
N ARG A 232 7.81 12.51 15.09
CA ARG A 232 8.54 13.24 16.15
C ARG A 232 9.49 12.33 16.92
N THR A 233 9.09 11.10 17.19
CA THR A 233 9.93 10.12 17.89
C THR A 233 11.10 9.68 17.01
N LEU A 234 10.85 9.45 15.72
CA LEU A 234 11.91 9.14 14.75
C LEU A 234 12.93 10.27 14.61
N GLU A 235 12.48 11.52 14.61
CA GLU A 235 13.38 12.69 14.51
C GLU A 235 14.18 12.91 15.79
N ARG A 236 13.55 12.76 16.97
CA ARG A 236 14.23 12.97 18.26
C ARG A 236 15.16 11.84 18.65
N ARG A 237 14.77 10.59 18.38
CA ARG A 237 15.40 9.40 18.96
C ARG A 237 15.85 8.35 17.95
N GLY A 238 15.47 8.48 16.68
CA GLY A 238 15.80 7.49 15.65
C GLY A 238 14.95 6.21 15.67
N VAL A 239 13.92 6.14 16.51
CA VAL A 239 13.04 4.97 16.70
C VAL A 239 11.57 5.34 16.45
N LEU A 240 10.73 4.37 16.06
CA LEU A 240 9.30 4.58 15.77
C LEU A 240 8.48 4.87 17.03
N CYS A 241 8.80 4.17 18.12
CA CYS A 241 8.15 4.32 19.41
C CYS A 241 9.14 4.13 20.55
N ASP A 242 8.92 4.88 21.63
CA ASP A 242 9.73 4.79 22.84
C ASP A 242 9.63 3.43 23.53
N LYS A 243 8.46 2.81 23.41
CA LYS A 243 8.17 1.48 23.95
C LYS A 243 7.49 0.64 22.88
N GLU A 244 8.16 -0.42 22.48
CA GLU A 244 7.57 -1.42 21.60
C GLU A 244 6.41 -2.10 22.30
N LYS A 245 5.34 -2.33 21.54
CA LYS A 245 4.10 -2.92 22.03
C LYS A 245 3.59 -3.88 20.99
N ARG A 246 3.21 -5.07 21.42
CA ARG A 246 2.57 -6.07 20.56
C ARG A 246 1.10 -6.19 20.92
N ILE A 247 0.24 -6.10 19.91
CA ILE A 247 -1.22 -6.25 20.03
C ILE A 247 -1.63 -7.63 19.53
N ARG A 248 -0.92 -8.20 18.55
CA ARG A 248 -1.20 -9.50 17.95
C ARG A 248 0.05 -10.16 17.39
N GLY A 249 -0.02 -11.48 17.20
CA GLY A 249 1.10 -12.28 16.72
C GLY A 249 1.48 -11.97 15.27
N SER A 250 2.76 -12.00 14.91
CA SER A 250 3.20 -11.99 13.51
C SER A 250 3.30 -13.42 12.94
N TYR A 251 3.59 -13.56 11.65
CA TYR A 251 3.91 -14.84 11.01
C TYR A 251 4.93 -14.61 9.88
N VAL A 252 5.55 -15.70 9.42
CA VAL A 252 6.35 -15.74 8.19
C VAL A 252 5.58 -16.57 7.17
N TYR A 253 5.33 -16.02 5.98
CA TYR A 253 4.69 -16.75 4.89
C TYR A 253 5.62 -17.85 4.37
N ASN A 254 5.21 -19.11 4.54
CA ASN A 254 5.90 -20.26 3.99
C ASN A 254 5.34 -20.60 2.61
N ALA A 255 6.12 -20.34 1.56
CA ALA A 255 5.75 -20.61 0.17
C ALA A 255 5.91 -22.10 -0.24
N SER A 256 6.56 -22.92 0.60
CA SER A 256 6.77 -24.35 0.32
C SER A 256 5.60 -25.23 0.76
N VAL A 257 4.55 -24.64 1.34
CA VAL A 257 3.33 -25.33 1.76
C VAL A 257 2.11 -24.74 1.05
N PRO A 258 0.97 -25.45 1.00
CA PRO A 258 -0.25 -24.90 0.43
C PRO A 258 -0.65 -23.57 1.11
N PRO A 259 -1.32 -22.65 0.39
CA PRO A 259 -1.72 -21.34 0.93
C PRO A 259 -2.51 -21.42 2.26
N SER A 260 -3.32 -22.46 2.45
CA SER A 260 -4.06 -22.74 3.69
C SER A 260 -3.16 -22.96 4.92
N GLN A 261 -1.89 -23.28 4.73
CA GLN A 261 -0.92 -23.61 5.79
C GLN A 261 0.24 -22.61 5.89
N CYS A 262 0.29 -21.59 5.04
CA CYS A 262 1.45 -20.70 4.88
C CYS A 262 1.85 -19.93 6.14
N CYS A 263 0.87 -19.56 6.96
CA CYS A 263 0.97 -18.32 7.73
C CYS A 263 0.66 -18.53 9.21
N LYS A 264 1.33 -19.51 9.84
CA LYS A 264 1.14 -19.84 11.26
C LYS A 264 1.66 -18.71 12.14
N ARG A 265 0.79 -18.11 12.98
CA ARG A 265 1.19 -17.03 13.88
C ARG A 265 2.09 -17.56 14.97
N VAL A 266 3.22 -16.89 15.16
CA VAL A 266 4.15 -17.17 16.27
C VAL A 266 3.77 -16.32 17.47
N THR A 267 3.76 -16.93 18.66
CA THR A 267 3.51 -16.23 19.93
C THR A 267 4.76 -15.55 20.47
N ASP A 268 5.95 -15.80 19.91
CA ASP A 268 7.20 -15.15 20.32
C ASP A 268 7.13 -13.62 20.16
N THR A 269 7.76 -12.91 21.09
CA THR A 269 7.76 -11.45 21.24
C THR A 269 8.56 -10.73 20.15
N SER A 270 9.50 -11.41 19.49
CA SER A 270 10.27 -10.83 18.40
C SER A 270 9.50 -10.82 17.08
N LEU A 271 9.69 -9.80 16.23
CA LEU A 271 9.39 -9.95 14.80
C LEU A 271 10.25 -11.10 14.26
N PRO A 272 9.59 -12.12 13.66
CA PRO A 272 10.25 -13.28 13.11
C PRO A 272 10.99 -12.95 11.81
#